data_AF-A0A528FMC1-F1
#
_entry.id   AF-A0A528FMC1-F1
#
_cell.length_a   1.000
_cell.length_b   1.000
_cell.length_c   1.000
_cell.angle_alpha   90.00
_cell.angle_beta   90.00
_cell.angle_gamma   90.00
#
_symmetry.space_group_name_H-M   'P 1'
#
loop_
_entity.id
_entity.type
_entity.pdbx_description
1 polymer ?
#
loop_
_entity_poly.entity_id
_entity_poly.type
_entity_poly.pdbx_seq_one_letter_code
_entity_poly.pdbx_strand_id
1 'polypeptide(L)'
;MSNSGFQVSMAESLKAGTRQTVQAPFGLALAELAGKHEDVVGLTADLGKYTDILPFAKAFPDRYFNVGMAEQNLIAISAGLAKIGKVP
;
A
#
# COMPACT_ATOMS: atom_id res chain seq x y z
N MET A 1 -13.32 -6.11 45.83
CA MET A 1 -13.60 -7.11 44.78
C MET A 1 -13.01 -6.56 43.49
N SER A 2 -12.02 -7.25 42.95
CA SER A 2 -11.09 -6.79 41.90
C SER A 2 -11.79 -6.65 40.55
N ASN A 3 -11.56 -5.54 39.88
CA ASN A 3 -12.06 -5.25 38.53
C ASN A 3 -11.19 -6.04 37.52
N SER A 4 -11.62 -7.25 37.15
CA SER A 4 -10.88 -8.10 36.20
C SER A 4 -11.07 -7.58 34.78
N GLY A 5 -10.03 -6.93 34.27
CA GLY A 5 -9.91 -6.50 32.88
C GLY A 5 -10.14 -7.66 31.91
N PHE A 6 -10.81 -7.32 30.81
CA PHE A 6 -11.07 -8.21 29.67
C PHE A 6 -9.75 -8.64 29.03
N GLN A 7 -9.24 -9.80 29.46
CA GLN A 7 -8.03 -10.39 28.93
C GLN A 7 -8.41 -11.41 27.85
N VAL A 8 -8.59 -10.95 26.60
CA VAL A 8 -8.80 -11.86 25.47
C VAL A 8 -7.49 -12.58 25.19
N SER A 9 -7.52 -13.91 25.24
CA SER A 9 -6.33 -14.73 24.96
C SER A 9 -6.09 -14.83 23.45
N MET A 10 -4.83 -15.01 23.02
CA MET A 10 -4.51 -15.26 21.60
C MET A 10 -5.26 -16.47 21.03
N ALA A 11 -5.64 -17.43 21.87
CA ALA A 11 -6.43 -18.59 21.47
C ALA A 11 -7.90 -18.24 21.14
N GLU A 12 -8.47 -17.21 21.75
CA GLU A 12 -9.83 -16.74 21.43
C GLU A 12 -9.88 -15.96 20.12
N SER A 13 -8.82 -15.20 19.81
CA SER A 13 -8.68 -14.51 18.52
C SER A 13 -8.63 -15.50 17.34
N LEU A 14 -8.07 -16.69 17.56
CA LEU A 14 -7.98 -17.76 16.54
C LEU A 14 -9.30 -18.52 16.33
N LYS A 15 -10.19 -18.57 17.33
CA LYS A 15 -11.53 -19.18 17.20
C LYS A 15 -12.54 -18.30 16.46
N ALA A 16 -12.24 -17.02 16.24
CA ALA A 16 -12.95 -16.16 15.30
C ALA A 16 -12.59 -16.49 13.83
N GLY A 17 -12.49 -17.79 13.52
CA GLY A 17 -12.14 -18.29 12.19
C GLY A 17 -13.22 -17.92 11.18
N THR A 18 -12.93 -16.93 10.34
CA THR A 18 -12.95 -16.94 8.86
C THR A 18 -12.87 -15.48 8.37
N ARG A 19 -11.85 -14.70 8.78
CA ARG A 19 -11.62 -13.41 8.13
C ARG A 19 -10.95 -13.68 6.79
N GLN A 20 -11.73 -13.58 5.71
CA GLN A 20 -11.16 -13.70 4.37
C GLN A 20 -10.08 -12.63 4.19
N THR A 21 -8.87 -13.07 3.86
CA THR A 21 -7.75 -12.18 3.54
C THR A 21 -7.69 -12.03 2.03
N VAL A 22 -7.48 -10.80 1.58
CA VAL A 22 -7.23 -10.49 0.17
C VAL A 22 -5.72 -10.37 0.02
N GLN A 23 -5.15 -11.01 -1.00
CA GLN A 23 -3.74 -10.84 -1.34
C GLN A 23 -3.51 -9.48 -1.98
N ALA A 24 -2.46 -8.78 -1.53
CA ALA A 24 -2.07 -7.45 -2.02
C ALA A 24 -3.25 -6.46 -2.18
N PRO A 25 -4.07 -6.27 -1.13
CA PRO A 25 -5.31 -5.49 -1.23
C PRO A 25 -5.03 -4.05 -1.65
N PHE A 26 -3.91 -3.48 -1.21
CA PHE A 26 -3.47 -2.15 -1.58
C PHE A 26 -3.14 -2.03 -3.08
N GLY A 27 -2.24 -2.87 -3.60
CA GLY A 27 -1.84 -2.78 -5.00
C GLY A 27 -2.97 -3.06 -5.98
N LEU A 28 -3.89 -3.98 -5.63
CA LEU A 28 -5.08 -4.25 -6.44
C LEU A 28 -6.02 -3.03 -6.46
N ALA A 29 -6.32 -2.44 -5.30
CA ALA A 29 -7.16 -1.25 -5.22
C ALA A 29 -6.51 -0.04 -5.93
N LEU A 30 -5.20 0.13 -5.78
CA LEU A 30 -4.45 1.20 -6.45
C LEU A 30 -4.47 1.03 -7.97
N ALA A 31 -4.31 -0.20 -8.47
CA ALA A 31 -4.42 -0.49 -9.90
C ALA A 31 -5.85 -0.22 -10.42
N GLU A 32 -6.89 -0.58 -9.67
CA GLU A 32 -8.26 -0.27 -10.04
C GLU A 32 -8.50 1.25 -10.13
N LEU A 33 -8.01 2.01 -9.12
CA LEU A 33 -8.10 3.46 -9.10
C LEU A 33 -7.40 4.07 -10.31
N ALA A 34 -6.18 3.62 -10.61
CA ALA A 34 -5.39 4.14 -11.72
C ALA A 34 -5.95 3.75 -13.10
N GLY A 35 -6.81 2.73 -13.19
CA GLY A 35 -7.59 2.43 -14.40
C GLY A 35 -8.68 3.48 -14.68
N LYS A 36 -9.10 4.24 -13.67
CA LYS A 36 -10.11 5.31 -13.79
C LYS A 36 -9.47 6.71 -13.82
N HIS A 37 -8.22 6.82 -13.38
CA HIS A 37 -7.49 8.07 -13.20
C HIS A 37 -6.09 7.98 -13.82
N GLU A 38 -5.87 8.71 -14.92
CA GLU A 38 -4.61 8.72 -15.67
C GLU A 38 -3.47 9.46 -14.94
N ASP A 39 -3.82 10.33 -14.00
CA ASP A 39 -2.93 11.15 -13.18
C ASP A 39 -2.30 10.40 -12.00
N VAL A 40 -2.86 9.24 -11.61
CA VAL A 40 -2.31 8.40 -10.54
C VAL A 40 -0.99 7.75 -10.97
N VAL A 41 0.03 7.88 -10.12
CA VAL A 41 1.35 7.26 -10.27
C VAL A 41 1.73 6.55 -8.98
N GLY A 42 2.53 5.49 -9.06
CA GLY A 42 2.97 4.71 -7.90
C GLY A 42 4.46 4.86 -7.67
N LEU A 43 4.88 5.16 -6.45
CA LEU A 43 6.29 5.29 -6.08
C LEU A 43 6.66 4.31 -4.97
N THR A 44 7.89 3.81 -4.99
CA THR A 44 8.47 3.02 -3.91
C THR A 44 9.96 3.31 -3.72
N ALA A 45 10.46 3.11 -2.50
CA ALA A 45 11.87 3.15 -2.17
C ALA A 45 12.39 1.73 -1.87
N ASP A 46 12.48 0.89 -2.90
CA ASP A 46 12.88 -0.53 -2.83
C ASP A 46 12.01 -1.47 -1.98
N LEU A 47 10.89 -0.98 -1.46
CA LEU A 47 9.97 -1.76 -0.63
C LEU A 47 8.81 -2.40 -1.42
N GLY A 48 8.85 -2.43 -2.75
CA GLY A 48 7.67 -2.77 -3.56
C GLY A 48 7.06 -4.14 -3.24
N LYS A 49 7.91 -5.15 -2.97
CA LYS A 49 7.48 -6.50 -2.55
C LYS A 49 6.78 -6.50 -1.19
N TYR A 50 7.15 -5.61 -0.29
CA TYR A 50 6.68 -5.57 1.09
C TYR A 50 5.50 -4.61 1.30
N THR A 51 5.29 -3.67 0.37
CA THR A 51 4.19 -2.71 0.39
C THR A 51 2.99 -3.14 -0.46
N ASP A 52 3.04 -4.34 -1.06
CA ASP A 52 1.99 -4.86 -1.92
C ASP A 52 1.68 -3.98 -3.15
N ILE A 53 2.58 -3.09 -3.57
CA ILE A 53 2.38 -2.20 -4.73
C ILE A 53 2.66 -2.88 -6.08
N LEU A 54 3.30 -4.05 -6.09
CA LEU A 54 3.68 -4.76 -7.32
C LEU A 54 2.52 -5.04 -8.30
N PRO A 55 1.27 -5.31 -7.88
CA PRO A 55 0.15 -5.41 -8.82
C PRO A 55 -0.07 -4.12 -9.63
N PHE A 56 0.07 -2.95 -9.02
CA PHE A 56 0.04 -1.66 -9.73
C PHE A 56 1.21 -1.55 -10.71
N ALA A 57 2.43 -1.90 -10.27
CA ALA A 57 3.62 -1.86 -11.12
C ALA A 57 3.48 -2.75 -12.38
N LYS A 58 2.84 -3.92 -12.23
CA LYS A 58 2.56 -4.82 -13.36
C LYS A 58 1.51 -4.26 -14.31
N ALA A 59 0.46 -3.62 -13.79
CA ALA A 59 -0.64 -3.08 -14.59
C ALA A 59 -0.24 -1.78 -15.31
N PHE A 60 0.59 -0.94 -14.69
CA PHE A 60 0.97 0.38 -15.19
C PHE A 60 2.50 0.62 -15.06
N PRO A 61 3.32 -0.12 -15.82
CA PRO A 61 4.79 -0.02 -15.72
C PRO A 61 5.31 1.39 -15.99
N ASP A 62 4.68 2.12 -16.92
CA ASP A 62 5.07 3.50 -17.28
C ASP A 62 4.68 4.55 -16.22
N ARG A 63 3.91 4.15 -15.20
CA ARG A 63 3.46 5.01 -14.09
C ARG A 63 3.98 4.56 -12.73
N TYR A 64 4.95 3.64 -12.71
CA TYR A 64 5.55 3.10 -11.51
C TYR A 64 7.03 3.49 -11.41
N PHE A 65 7.43 4.05 -10.27
CA PHE A 65 8.80 4.54 -10.04
C PHE A 65 9.39 3.91 -8.78
N ASN A 66 10.43 3.10 -8.94
CA ASN A 66 11.27 2.66 -7.82
C ASN A 66 12.53 3.53 -7.76
N VAL A 67 12.70 4.28 -6.67
CA VAL A 67 13.83 5.21 -6.49
C VAL A 67 15.02 4.59 -5.73
N GLY A 68 14.97 3.29 -5.43
CA GLY A 68 15.95 2.61 -4.58
C GLY A 68 15.79 2.99 -3.10
N MET A 69 16.80 2.70 -2.27
CA MET A 69 16.83 3.04 -0.83
C MET A 69 17.07 4.55 -0.61
N ALA A 70 16.15 5.37 -1.10
CA ALA A 70 16.26 6.82 -1.12
C ALA A 70 14.90 7.48 -0.82
N GLU A 71 14.40 7.29 0.39
CA GLU A 71 13.07 7.75 0.84
C GLU A 71 12.94 9.28 0.78
N GLN A 72 14.02 10.02 1.08
CA GLN A 72 14.02 11.48 0.96
C GLN A 72 13.79 11.92 -0.49
N ASN A 73 14.43 11.22 -1.44
CA ASN A 73 14.24 11.49 -2.86
C ASN A 73 12.84 11.07 -3.31
N LEU A 74 12.31 9.95 -2.80
CA LEU A 74 10.93 9.54 -3.07
C LEU A 74 9.95 10.68 -2.76
N ILE A 75 10.07 11.27 -1.57
CA ILE A 75 9.19 12.38 -1.16
C ILE A 75 9.40 13.62 -2.03
N ALA A 76 10.64 13.98 -2.34
CA ALA A 76 10.93 15.14 -3.20
C ALA A 76 10.38 14.94 -4.63
N ILE A 77 10.53 13.74 -5.19
CA ILE A 77 9.99 13.38 -6.52
C ILE A 77 8.47 13.40 -6.48
N SER A 78 7.84 12.80 -5.46
CA SER A 78 6.38 12.87 -5.27
C SER A 78 5.89 14.32 -5.21
N ALA A 79 6.58 15.20 -4.48
CA ALA A 79 6.22 16.62 -4.42
C ALA A 79 6.29 17.30 -5.80
N GLY A 80 7.33 16.99 -6.60
CA GLY A 80 7.45 17.48 -7.98
C GLY A 80 6.34 16.96 -8.89
N LEU A 81 6.01 15.67 -8.80
CA LEU A 81 4.93 15.04 -9.56
C LEU A 81 3.57 15.65 -9.20
N ALA A 82 3.30 15.85 -7.91
CA ALA A 82 2.10 16.53 -7.44
C ALA A 82 2.00 17.97 -7.99
N LYS A 83 3.14 18.69 -8.06
CA LYS A 83 3.18 20.05 -8.60
C LYS A 83 2.79 20.15 -10.09
N ILE A 84 3.01 19.09 -10.86
CA ILE A 84 2.64 19.03 -12.29
C ILE A 84 1.30 18.31 -12.53
N GLY A 85 0.48 18.14 -11.49
CA GLY A 85 -0.88 17.60 -11.59
C GLY A 85 -0.96 16.08 -11.62
N LYS A 86 0.06 15.37 -11.13
CA LYS A 86 -0.05 13.93 -10.85
C LYS A 86 -0.54 13.69 -9.42
N VAL A 87 -1.03 12.48 -9.17
CA VAL A 87 -1.45 12.00 -7.85
C VAL A 87 -0.51 10.85 -7.45
N PRO A 88 0.60 11.16 -6.75
CA PRO A 88 1.60 10.19 -6.30
C PRO A 88 1.26 9.46 -5.00
#